data_AF-K7QV60-F1
#
_entry.id   AF-K7QV60-F1
#
_cell.length_a   1.000
_cell.length_b   1.000
_cell.length_c   1.000
_cell.angle_alpha   90.00
_cell.angle_beta   90.00
_cell.angle_gamma   90.00
#
_symmetry.space_group_name_H-M   'P 1'
#
loop_
_entity.id
_entity.type
_entity.pdbx_description
1 polymer ?
#
loop_
_entity_poly.entity_id
_entity_poly.type
_entity_poly.pdbx_seq_one_letter_code
_entity_poly.pdbx_strand_id
1 'polypeptide(L)'
;MRLPALLFLLPFFLQLLGFGDTPLGGGLCGEVFRLKDPALALRTPGFWYGLLFMVLLALELGYGLSLLLLPLLEVRLGAGWVRAGRYLAGTLFLLFLLTRTTGLPAPGPGGWVLEPAPLDPLSLLLVGLSLLGALLLRENGGHGTPA
;
A
#
# COMPACT_ATOMS: atom_id res chain seq x y z
N MET A 1 10.11 8.89 14.31
CA MET A 1 8.74 8.90 13.74
C MET A 1 8.65 9.51 12.36
N ARG A 2 9.41 10.57 12.01
CA ARG A 2 9.33 11.18 10.67
C ARG A 2 9.70 10.24 9.52
N LEU A 3 10.77 9.46 9.68
CA LEU A 3 11.20 8.49 8.67
C LEU A 3 10.16 7.38 8.38
N PRO A 4 9.65 6.61 9.37
CA PRO A 4 8.63 5.61 9.08
C PRO A 4 7.36 6.23 8.51
N ALA A 5 6.98 7.44 8.94
CA ALA A 5 5.87 8.16 8.33
C ALA A 5 6.12 8.40 6.83
N LEU A 6 7.27 8.97 6.46
CA LEU A 6 7.63 9.19 5.05
C LEU A 6 7.60 7.89 4.24
N LEU A 7 8.05 6.77 4.81
CA LEU A 7 8.01 5.45 4.16
C LEU A 7 6.59 4.91 3.94
N PHE A 8 5.61 5.31 4.74
CA PHE A 8 4.18 5.03 4.50
C PHE A 8 3.52 6.02 3.52
N LEU A 9 4.00 7.26 3.46
CA LEU A 9 3.51 8.26 2.50
C LEU A 9 4.02 8.01 1.07
N LEU A 10 5.31 7.67 0.93
CA LEU A 10 6.00 7.57 -0.36
C LEU A 10 5.31 6.63 -1.36
N PRO A 11 4.83 5.43 -0.96
CA PRO A 11 4.20 4.49 -1.89
C PRO A 11 3.03 5.09 -2.66
N PHE A 12 2.18 5.89 -2.01
CA PHE A 12 1.05 6.54 -2.69
C PHE A 12 1.52 7.49 -3.79
N PHE A 13 2.54 8.31 -3.53
CA PHE A 13 3.07 9.24 -4.53
C PHE A 13 3.82 8.53 -5.65
N LEU A 14 4.60 7.50 -5.33
CA LEU A 14 5.30 6.69 -6.32
C LEU A 14 4.31 5.89 -7.19
N GLN A 15 3.16 5.48 -6.65
CA GLN A 15 2.10 4.83 -7.44
C GLN A 15 1.58 5.76 -8.55
N LEU A 16 1.64 7.09 -8.39
CA LEU A 16 1.25 8.03 -9.44
C LEU A 16 2.17 7.94 -10.67
N LEU A 17 3.45 7.58 -10.51
CA LEU A 17 4.35 7.31 -11.64
C LEU A 17 3.89 6.08 -12.43
N GLY A 18 3.26 5.11 -11.77
CA GLY A 18 2.72 3.90 -12.39
C GLY A 18 1.49 4.16 -13.27
N PHE A 19 0.88 5.34 -13.22
CA PHE A 19 -0.17 5.73 -14.16
C PHE A 19 0.38 6.22 -15.49
N GLY A 20 1.65 6.60 -15.55
CA GLY A 20 2.36 6.86 -16.80
C GLY A 20 2.95 5.58 -17.38
N ASP A 21 3.24 5.58 -18.68
CA ASP A 21 4.00 4.52 -19.36
C ASP A 21 5.49 4.59 -18.98
N THR A 22 5.81 4.39 -17.71
CA THR A 22 7.17 4.38 -17.19
C THR A 22 7.80 2.99 -17.33
N PRO A 23 9.14 2.89 -17.51
CA PRO A 23 9.83 1.60 -17.60
C PRO A 23 9.80 0.80 -16.28
N LEU A 24 9.39 1.43 -15.18
CA LEU A 24 9.24 0.80 -13.87
C LEU A 24 7.95 -0.03 -13.75
N GLY A 25 7.04 0.08 -14.73
CA GLY A 25 5.76 -0.62 -14.76
C GLY A 25 4.61 0.15 -14.13
N GLY A 26 3.43 -0.47 -14.12
CA GLY A 26 2.19 0.16 -13.65
C GLY A 26 2.05 0.25 -12.13
N GLY A 27 2.95 -0.38 -11.37
CA GLY A 27 2.80 -0.49 -9.91
C GLY A 27 1.63 -1.39 -9.52
N LEU A 28 1.14 -1.19 -8.30
CA LEU A 28 0.02 -1.96 -7.75
C LEU A 28 -1.32 -1.60 -8.40
N CYS A 29 -1.46 -0.38 -8.91
CA CYS A 29 -2.73 0.17 -9.41
C CYS A 29 -2.75 0.51 -10.90
N GLY A 30 -1.74 0.12 -11.70
CA GLY A 30 -1.58 0.58 -13.08
C GLY A 30 -2.75 0.26 -14.01
N GLU A 31 -3.34 -0.94 -13.87
CA GLU A 31 -4.47 -1.39 -14.68
C GLU A 31 -5.76 -0.56 -14.48
N VAL A 32 -5.88 0.14 -13.34
CA VAL A 32 -7.06 0.98 -13.03
C VAL A 32 -7.16 2.18 -13.97
N PHE A 33 -6.03 2.75 -14.37
CA PHE A 33 -5.98 3.99 -15.16
C PHE A 33 -5.54 3.77 -16.62
N ARG A 34 -5.14 2.54 -16.97
CA ARG A 34 -4.74 2.17 -18.34
C ARG A 34 -5.92 1.89 -19.26
N LEU A 35 -7.04 1.45 -18.70
CA LEU A 35 -8.23 1.07 -19.45
C LEU A 35 -9.09 2.30 -19.71
N LYS A 36 -9.13 2.75 -20.97
CA LYS A 36 -9.93 3.91 -21.40
C LYS A 36 -11.44 3.65 -21.37
N ASP A 37 -11.85 2.38 -21.43
CA ASP A 37 -13.24 1.97 -21.44
C ASP A 37 -13.68 1.38 -20.09
N PRO A 38 -14.48 2.10 -19.29
CA PRO A 38 -14.84 1.69 -17.93
C PRO A 38 -15.69 0.39 -17.89
N ALA A 39 -16.46 0.13 -18.95
CA ALA A 39 -17.27 -1.09 -19.07
C ALA A 39 -16.42 -2.36 -19.28
N LEU A 40 -15.27 -2.23 -19.95
CA LEU A 40 -14.30 -3.31 -20.10
C LEU A 40 -13.43 -3.46 -18.85
N ALA A 41 -13.09 -2.35 -18.19
CA ALA A 41 -12.28 -2.35 -16.97
C ALA A 41 -12.89 -3.18 -15.84
N LEU A 42 -14.19 -3.06 -15.61
CA LEU A 42 -14.92 -3.82 -14.57
C LEU A 42 -14.87 -5.34 -14.75
N ARG A 43 -14.58 -5.83 -15.97
CA ARG A 43 -14.47 -7.27 -16.26
C ARG A 43 -13.05 -7.82 -16.10
N THR A 44 -12.06 -6.96 -15.83
CA THR A 44 -10.67 -7.39 -15.69
C THR A 44 -10.33 -7.62 -14.21
N PRO A 45 -9.72 -8.77 -13.86
CA PRO A 45 -9.23 -9.01 -12.50
C PRO A 45 -8.24 -7.94 -12.02
N GLY A 46 -7.40 -7.46 -12.94
CA GLY A 46 -6.39 -6.42 -12.66
C GLY A 46 -6.98 -5.11 -12.15
N PHE A 47 -8.14 -4.68 -12.65
CA PHE A 47 -8.84 -3.49 -12.15
C PHE A 47 -9.24 -3.65 -10.66
N TRP A 48 -9.81 -4.80 -10.29
CA TRP A 48 -10.25 -5.07 -8.92
C TRP A 48 -9.09 -5.14 -7.94
N TYR A 49 -7.97 -5.74 -8.35
CA TYR A 49 -6.76 -5.76 -7.53
C TYR A 49 -6.19 -4.35 -7.36
N GLY A 50 -6.12 -3.57 -8.44
CA GLY A 50 -5.64 -2.20 -8.39
C GLY A 50 -6.54 -1.30 -7.52
N LEU A 51 -7.87 -1.49 -7.56
CA LEU A 51 -8.80 -0.79 -6.67
C LEU A 51 -8.54 -1.14 -5.20
N LEU A 52 -8.36 -2.42 -4.90
CA LEU A 52 -8.03 -2.90 -3.55
C LEU A 52 -6.71 -2.27 -3.04
N PHE A 53 -5.65 -2.29 -3.86
CA PHE A 53 -4.37 -1.67 -3.50
C PHE A 53 -4.46 -0.14 -3.40
N MET A 54 -5.27 0.51 -4.23
CA MET A 54 -5.49 1.95 -4.14
C MET A 54 -6.10 2.34 -2.79
N VAL A 55 -7.05 1.56 -2.28
CA VAL A 55 -7.61 1.75 -0.93
C VAL A 55 -6.53 1.55 0.14
N LEU A 56 -5.72 0.49 0.03
CA LEU A 56 -4.64 0.25 0.99
C LEU A 56 -3.58 1.36 0.99
N LEU A 57 -3.16 1.83 -0.18
CA LEU A 57 -2.22 2.94 -0.31
C LEU A 57 -2.80 4.26 0.23
N ALA A 58 -4.10 4.50 0.03
CA ALA A 58 -4.78 5.66 0.63
C ALA A 58 -4.83 5.56 2.17
N LEU A 59 -5.02 4.36 2.72
CA LEU A 59 -4.92 4.12 4.16
C LEU A 59 -3.49 4.32 4.67
N GLU A 60 -2.47 3.87 3.93
CA GLU A 60 -1.06 4.12 4.28
C GLU A 60 -0.72 5.60 4.27
N LEU A 61 -1.21 6.34 3.28
CA LEU A 61 -1.08 7.80 3.21
C LEU A 61 -1.72 8.46 4.44
N GLY A 62 -2.96 8.11 4.77
CA GLY A 62 -3.67 8.66 5.93
C GLY A 62 -2.97 8.31 7.25
N TYR A 63 -2.47 7.08 7.38
CA TYR A 63 -1.71 6.64 8.54
C TYR A 63 -0.38 7.38 8.66
N GLY A 64 0.39 7.48 7.57
CA GLY A 64 1.65 8.21 7.50
C GLY A 64 1.47 9.69 7.84
N LEU A 65 0.43 10.34 7.32
CA LEU A 65 0.09 11.73 7.67
C LEU A 65 -0.27 11.87 9.15
N SER A 66 -1.05 10.93 9.70
CA SER A 66 -1.38 10.89 11.12
C SER A 66 -0.13 10.78 12.00
N LEU A 67 0.87 9.97 11.60
CA LEU A 67 2.15 9.88 12.31
C LEU A 67 2.95 11.19 12.32
N LEU A 68 2.76 12.06 11.32
CA LEU A 68 3.38 13.39 11.28
C LEU A 68 2.60 14.40 12.13
N LEU A 69 1.27 14.32 12.12
CA LEU A 69 0.39 15.25 12.81
C LEU A 69 0.28 14.98 14.32
N LEU A 70 0.15 13.72 14.76
CA LEU A 70 -0.06 13.39 16.17
C LEU A 70 1.02 13.96 17.10
N PRO A 71 2.33 13.90 16.77
CA PRO A 71 3.36 14.55 17.59
C PRO A 71 3.25 16.08 17.61
N LEU A 72 2.70 16.71 16.56
CA LEU A 72 2.47 18.15 16.51
C LEU A 72 1.30 18.57 17.40
N LEU A 73 0.34 17.67 17.63
CA LEU A 73 -0.77 17.82 18.58
C LEU A 73 -0.43 17.31 20.00
N GLU A 74 0.83 17.01 20.29
CA GLU A 74 1.29 16.44 21.56
C GLU A 74 0.63 15.09 21.95
N VAL A 75 -0.01 14.41 20.99
CA VAL A 75 -0.63 13.10 21.20
C VAL A 75 0.43 12.01 21.11
N ARG A 76 0.55 11.22 22.18
CA ARG A 76 1.52 10.12 22.24
C ARG A 76 1.06 8.94 21.39
N LEU A 77 1.99 8.42 20.58
CA LEU A 77 1.77 7.19 19.80
C LEU A 77 1.83 5.97 20.73
N GLY A 78 0.66 5.43 21.06
CA GLY A 78 0.56 4.19 21.83
C GLY A 78 0.84 2.93 21.00
N ALA A 79 0.94 1.78 21.68
CA ALA A 79 1.14 0.46 21.07
C ALA A 79 0.13 0.13 19.97
N GLY A 80 -1.11 0.62 20.10
CA GLY A 80 -2.17 0.43 19.10
C GLY A 80 -1.82 1.02 17.74
N TRP A 81 -1.20 2.21 17.70
CA TRP A 81 -0.77 2.86 16.45
C TRP A 81 0.35 2.07 15.77
N VAL A 82 1.31 1.58 16.54
CA VAL A 82 2.42 0.76 16.01
C VAL A 82 1.89 -0.55 15.43
N ARG A 83 0.95 -1.22 16.13
CA ARG A 83 0.29 -2.43 15.63
C ARG A 83 -0.50 -2.15 14.36
N ALA A 84 -1.27 -1.06 14.31
CA ALA A 84 -2.05 -0.69 13.14
C ALA A 84 -1.18 -0.54 11.89
N GLY A 85 -0.05 0.17 11.98
CA GLY A 85 0.89 0.32 10.86
C GLY A 85 1.51 -1.01 10.41
N ARG A 86 1.85 -1.90 11.36
CA ARG A 86 2.35 -3.24 11.04
C ARG A 86 1.30 -4.13 10.37
N TYR A 87 0.06 -4.10 10.85
CA TYR A 87 -1.03 -4.83 10.23
C TYR A 87 -1.35 -4.30 8.84
N LEU A 88 -1.29 -2.98 8.65
CA LEU A 88 -1.53 -2.36 7.35
C LEU A 88 -0.49 -2.79 6.32
N ALA A 89 0.80 -2.63 6.62
CA ALA A 89 1.89 -3.09 5.73
C ALA A 89 1.87 -4.61 5.53
N GLY A 90 1.58 -5.38 6.59
CA GLY A 90 1.48 -6.84 6.51
C GLY A 90 0.31 -7.30 5.63
N THR A 91 -0.84 -6.64 5.72
CA THR A 91 -2.01 -6.90 4.86
C THR A 91 -1.69 -6.57 3.41
N LEU A 92 -1.06 -5.41 3.16
CA LEU A 92 -0.61 -5.02 1.83
C LEU A 92 0.37 -6.05 1.24
N PHE A 93 1.36 -6.48 2.02
CA PHE A 93 2.32 -7.50 1.59
C PHE A 93 1.68 -8.86 1.32
N LEU A 94 0.78 -9.32 2.20
CA LEU A 94 0.07 -10.59 2.01
C LEU A 94 -0.77 -10.56 0.73
N LEU A 95 -1.55 -9.50 0.52
CA LEU A 95 -2.36 -9.34 -0.68
C LEU A 95 -1.50 -9.20 -1.94
N PHE A 96 -0.34 -8.55 -1.84
CA PHE A 96 0.65 -8.52 -2.91
C PHE A 96 1.10 -9.93 -3.28
N LEU A 97 1.52 -10.75 -2.31
CA LEU A 97 1.91 -12.13 -2.59
C LEU A 97 0.77 -12.94 -3.22
N LEU A 98 -0.44 -12.83 -2.69
CA LEU A 98 -1.60 -13.57 -3.21
C LEU A 98 -1.93 -13.16 -4.65
N THR A 99 -1.97 -11.87 -4.95
CA THR A 99 -2.27 -11.38 -6.31
C THR A 99 -1.17 -11.71 -7.31
N ARG A 100 0.09 -11.90 -6.89
CA ARG A 100 1.21 -12.27 -7.78
C ARG A 100 1.44 -13.77 -7.93
N THR A 101 0.96 -14.60 -6.99
CA THR A 101 1.18 -16.04 -7.00
C THR A 101 -0.04 -16.82 -7.46
N THR A 102 -1.19 -16.61 -6.81
CA THR A 102 -2.42 -17.37 -7.06
C THR A 102 -3.51 -16.55 -7.75
N GLY A 103 -3.42 -15.22 -7.68
CA GLY A 103 -4.56 -14.34 -7.91
C GLY A 103 -5.51 -14.32 -6.70
N LEU A 104 -6.35 -13.28 -6.64
CA LEU A 104 -7.48 -13.20 -5.73
C LEU A 104 -8.78 -13.41 -6.50
N PRO A 105 -9.84 -13.96 -5.89
CA PRO A 105 -11.10 -14.14 -6.60
C PRO A 105 -11.60 -12.76 -7.05
N ALA A 106 -11.76 -12.57 -8.36
CA ALA A 106 -12.27 -11.34 -8.96
C ALA A 106 -13.34 -11.64 -10.02
N PRO A 107 -14.27 -10.70 -10.27
CA PRO A 107 -15.23 -10.79 -11.37
C PRO A 107 -14.53 -10.86 -12.73
N GLY A 108 -14.95 -11.83 -13.56
CA GLY A 108 -14.51 -12.00 -14.94
C GLY A 108 -15.66 -12.39 -15.87
N PRO A 109 -15.42 -12.47 -17.21
CA PRO A 109 -16.46 -12.72 -18.21
C PRO A 109 -17.25 -14.01 -18.02
N GLY A 110 -16.65 -15.03 -17.39
CA GLY A 110 -17.25 -16.34 -17.11
C GLY A 110 -17.59 -16.60 -15.64
N GLY A 111 -17.56 -15.58 -14.77
CA GLY A 111 -17.76 -15.74 -13.33
C GLY A 111 -16.53 -15.31 -12.52
N TRP A 112 -16.26 -15.99 -11.40
CA TRP A 112 -15.08 -15.70 -10.58
C TRP A 112 -13.82 -16.27 -11.22
N VAL A 113 -12.78 -15.45 -11.33
CA VAL A 113 -11.50 -15.81 -11.92
C VAL A 113 -10.38 -15.57 -10.90
N LEU A 114 -9.39 -16.47 -10.91
CA LEU A 114 -8.17 -16.42 -10.12
C LEU A 114 -6.99 -16.29 -11.07
N GLU A 115 -6.73 -15.06 -11.51
CA GLU A 115 -5.64 -14.77 -12.43
C GLU A 115 -4.54 -13.99 -11.69
N PRO A 116 -3.30 -14.48 -11.67
CA PRO A 116 -2.20 -13.73 -11.07
C PRO A 116 -1.89 -12.51 -11.93
N ALA A 117 -1.69 -11.37 -11.28
CA ALA A 117 -1.32 -10.13 -11.95
C ALA A 117 0.20 -10.03 -12.12
N PRO A 118 0.70 -9.39 -13.18
CA PRO A 118 2.13 -9.37 -13.50
C PRO A 118 2.95 -8.65 -12.43
N LEU A 119 4.15 -9.16 -12.17
CA LEU A 119 5.12 -8.53 -11.26
C LEU A 119 5.88 -7.42 -12.00
N ASP A 120 6.02 -6.26 -11.36
CA ASP A 120 6.73 -5.12 -11.92
C ASP A 120 7.68 -4.46 -10.88
N PRO A 121 8.77 -3.81 -11.31
CA PRO A 121 9.72 -3.16 -10.40
C PRO A 121 9.09 -2.11 -9.49
N LEU A 122 8.13 -1.33 -9.98
CA LEU A 122 7.47 -0.31 -9.18
C LEU A 122 6.69 -0.96 -8.03
N SER A 123 5.87 -1.99 -8.28
CA SER A 123 5.12 -2.64 -7.20
C SER A 123 6.01 -3.24 -6.11
N LEU A 124 7.16 -3.81 -6.46
CA LEU A 124 8.16 -4.27 -5.49
C LEU A 124 8.71 -3.14 -4.62
N LEU A 125 9.03 -2.00 -5.24
CA LEU A 125 9.50 -0.82 -4.52
C LEU A 125 8.46 -0.30 -3.54
N LEU A 126 7.20 -0.19 -3.97
CA LEU A 126 6.09 0.27 -3.14
C LEU A 126 5.92 -0.60 -1.89
N VAL A 127 5.81 -1.91 -2.08
CA VAL A 127 5.65 -2.89 -1.00
C VAL A 127 6.88 -2.89 -0.08
N GLY A 128 8.08 -2.80 -0.65
CA GLY A 128 9.33 -2.75 0.11
C GLY A 128 9.41 -1.53 1.03
N LEU A 129 8.98 -0.36 0.56
CA LEU A 129 8.92 0.86 1.36
C LEU A 129 7.91 0.74 2.51
N SER A 130 6.71 0.22 2.24
CA SER A 130 5.69 -0.03 3.26
C SER A 130 6.19 -0.97 4.36
N LEU A 131 6.87 -2.06 3.97
CA LEU A 131 7.49 -3.00 4.92
C LEU A 131 8.61 -2.36 5.74
N LEU A 132 9.49 -1.59 5.11
CA LEU A 132 10.54 -0.85 5.80
C LEU A 132 9.95 0.15 6.80
N GLY A 133 8.88 0.86 6.41
CA GLY A 133 8.11 1.74 7.29
C GLY A 133 7.61 0.99 8.53
N ALA A 134 7.01 -0.18 8.34
CA ALA A 134 6.50 -1.02 9.42
C ALA A 134 7.59 -1.59 10.34
N LEU A 135 8.74 -1.99 9.80
CA LEU A 135 9.88 -2.47 10.58
C LEU A 135 10.52 -1.36 11.43
N LEU A 136 10.54 -0.13 10.90
CA LEU A 136 11.08 1.04 11.58
C LEU A 136 10.08 1.68 12.57
N LEU A 137 8.81 1.26 12.57
CA LEU A 137 7.84 1.69 13.57
C LEU A 137 8.21 1.18 14.97
N ARG A 138 8.31 2.13 15.89
CA ARG A 138 8.59 1.91 17.31
C ARG A 138 7.58 2.69 18.14
N GLU A 139 7.38 2.27 19.39
CA GLU A 139 6.62 3.08 20.34
C GLU A 139 7.42 4.33 20.70
N ASN A 140 6.73 5.46 20.88
CA ASN A 140 7.34 6.64 21.51
C ASN A 140 7.22 6.47 23.04
N GLY A 141 8.10 5.66 23.62
CA GLY A 141 8.37 5.68 25.06
C GLY A 141 9.09 6.97 25.41
N GLY A 142 8.55 7.73 26.37
CA GLY A 142 9.14 9.01 26.78
C GLY A 142 10.61 8.86 27.19
N HIS A 143 11.39 9.90 26.94
CA HIS A 143 12.61 10.13 27.70
C HIS A 143 12.20 10.41 29.15
N GLY A 144 11.95 9.34 29.92
CA GLY A 144 12.12 9.32 31.36
C GLY A 144 13.58 8.94 31.62
N THR A 145 14.25 9.81 32.37
CA THR A 145 15.60 9.73 32.92
C THR A 145 16.18 8.31 33.15
N PRO A 146 17.50 8.11 32.94
CA PRO A 146 18.18 6.89 33.37
C PRO A 146 18.04 6.73 34.89
N ALA A 147 17.74 5.51 35.33
CA ALA A 147 17.96 5.06 36.69
C ALA A 147 19.37 4.46 36.81
#